data_AF-A0A4Y2IHR0-F1
#
_entry.id   AF-A0A4Y2IHR0-F1
#
_cell.length_a   1.000
_cell.length_b   1.000
_cell.length_c   1.000
_cell.angle_alpha   90.00
_cell.angle_beta   90.00
_cell.angle_gamma   90.00
#
_symmetry.space_group_name_H-M   'P 1'
#
loop_
_entity.id
_entity.type
_entity.pdbx_description
1 polymer ?
#
loop_
_entity_poly.entity_id
_entity_poly.type
_entity_poly.pdbx_seq_one_letter_code
_entity_poly.pdbx_strand_id
1 'polypeptide(L)'
;MSLASVSRRQRESFPKDEERRKIWEINIRRENFKATKSSRLCSKHFSPDSFDREKFGGTWLKKTAVPTVFNFDKQFVERKITRKPLVRKTPEPVIEQATRKRKHYLGDFDDDDMNSPTKARKLLSIAQSQQKKWKMKIKNAERKTKRLEKKLFTH
;
A
#
# COMPACT_ATOMS: atom_id res chain seq x y z
N MET A 1 -10.78 4.26 23.28
CA MET A 1 -10.25 4.10 21.91
C MET A 1 -9.13 3.07 21.96
N SER A 2 -9.40 1.81 21.61
CA SER A 2 -8.35 0.77 21.60
C SER A 2 -7.40 1.02 20.44
N LEU A 3 -6.15 1.31 20.75
CA LEU A 3 -5.07 1.30 19.78
C LEU A 3 -4.93 -0.13 19.27
N ALA A 4 -5.34 -0.38 18.03
CA ALA A 4 -5.03 -1.63 17.36
C ALA A 4 -3.50 -1.75 17.30
N SER A 5 -2.93 -2.62 18.12
CA SER A 5 -1.53 -3.01 18.10
C SER A 5 -1.20 -3.46 16.68
N VAL A 6 -0.51 -2.62 15.91
CA VAL A 6 -0.03 -3.01 14.58
C VAL A 6 1.07 -4.04 14.81
N SER A 7 0.68 -5.31 14.90
CA SER A 7 1.59 -6.43 14.99
C SER A 7 2.53 -6.39 13.78
N ARG A 8 3.81 -6.13 14.04
CA ARG A 8 4.86 -6.14 13.01
C ARG A 8 4.87 -7.52 12.38
N ARG A 9 4.35 -7.61 11.15
CA ARG A 9 4.23 -8.87 10.42
C ARG A 9 5.63 -9.33 10.00
N GLN A 10 6.18 -10.32 10.72
CA GLN A 10 7.46 -10.93 10.42
C GLN A 10 7.41 -11.61 9.04
N ARG A 11 8.47 -11.45 8.23
CA ARG A 11 8.58 -12.02 6.89
C ARG A 11 9.68 -13.06 6.88
N GLU A 12 9.31 -14.30 6.65
CA GLU A 12 10.21 -15.44 6.49
C GLU A 12 10.61 -15.59 5.03
N SER A 13 11.91 -15.75 4.80
CA SER A 13 12.44 -16.05 3.47
C SER A 13 12.36 -17.55 3.19
N PHE A 14 12.32 -17.93 1.92
CA PHE A 14 12.32 -19.35 1.56
C PHE A 14 13.63 -20.02 1.99
N PRO A 15 13.57 -21.29 2.44
CA PRO A 15 14.76 -22.07 2.75
C PRO A 15 15.77 -22.11 1.59
N LYS A 16 17.06 -22.20 1.94
CA LYS A 16 18.13 -22.42 0.95
C LYS A 16 18.06 -23.83 0.36
N ASP A 17 17.67 -24.81 1.19
CA ASP A 17 17.50 -26.21 0.82
C ASP A 17 16.42 -26.37 -0.26
N GLU A 18 16.75 -27.02 -1.37
CA GLU A 18 15.88 -27.14 -2.52
C GLU A 18 14.65 -28.00 -2.25
N GLU A 19 14.81 -29.11 -1.52
CA GLU A 19 13.72 -30.00 -1.15
C GLU A 19 12.66 -29.27 -0.30
N ARG A 20 13.11 -28.53 0.70
CA ARG A 20 12.21 -27.76 1.56
C ARG A 20 11.54 -26.61 0.82
N ARG A 21 12.26 -25.98 -0.11
CA ARG A 21 11.68 -24.96 -0.99
C ARG A 21 10.57 -25.55 -1.85
N LYS A 22 10.76 -26.73 -2.45
CA LYS A 22 9.71 -27.45 -3.20
C LYS A 22 8.50 -27.77 -2.33
N ILE A 23 8.73 -28.24 -1.09
CA ILE A 23 7.64 -28.49 -0.14
C ILE A 23 6.85 -27.20 0.15
N TRP A 24 7.52 -26.06 0.30
CA TRP A 24 6.85 -24.78 0.48
C TRP A 24 6.08 -24.34 -0.77
N GLU A 25 6.63 -24.53 -1.97
CA GLU A 25 5.97 -24.24 -3.24
C GLU A 25 4.68 -25.07 -3.41
N ILE A 26 4.73 -26.37 -3.09
CA ILE A 26 3.57 -27.26 -3.11
C ILE A 26 2.51 -26.82 -2.09
N ASN A 27 2.92 -26.47 -0.87
CA ASN A 27 2.00 -26.05 0.19
C ASN A 27 1.29 -24.73 -0.11
N ILE A 28 1.90 -23.83 -0.89
CA ILE A 28 1.25 -22.58 -1.34
C ILE A 28 0.06 -22.88 -2.26
N ARG A 29 -0.04 -24.09 -2.84
CA ARG A 29 -1.12 -24.55 -3.74
C ARG A 29 -1.44 -23.55 -4.85
N ARG A 30 -0.41 -22.86 -5.38
CA ARG A 30 -0.53 -21.94 -6.51
C ARG A 30 0.06 -22.59 -7.75
N GLU A 31 -0.74 -22.71 -8.81
CA GLU A 31 -0.30 -23.24 -10.10
C GLU A 31 0.89 -22.44 -10.64
N ASN A 32 1.92 -23.16 -11.11
CA ASN A 32 3.14 -22.60 -11.72
C ASN A 32 3.92 -21.61 -10.83
N PHE A 33 3.78 -21.68 -9.51
CA PHE A 33 4.53 -20.80 -8.61
C PHE A 33 5.94 -21.35 -8.35
N LYS A 34 6.94 -20.53 -8.69
CA LYS A 34 8.36 -20.78 -8.37
C LYS A 34 8.86 -19.72 -7.40
N ALA A 35 9.42 -20.15 -6.27
CA ALA A 35 9.93 -19.25 -5.25
C ALA A 35 11.21 -18.56 -5.74
N THR A 36 11.18 -17.23 -5.79
CA THR A 36 12.35 -16.39 -6.08
C THR A 36 13.06 -15.96 -4.80
N LYS A 37 14.29 -15.45 -4.89
CA LYS A 37 15.04 -14.91 -3.74
C LYS A 37 14.32 -13.77 -3.01
N SER A 38 13.42 -13.06 -3.72
CA SER A 38 12.60 -11.98 -3.18
C SER A 38 11.25 -12.46 -2.63
N SER A 39 10.88 -13.72 -2.88
CA SER A 39 9.65 -14.31 -2.35
C SER A 39 9.80 -14.47 -0.84
N ARG A 40 8.78 -14.04 -0.09
CA ARG A 40 8.74 -14.13 1.37
C ARG A 40 7.33 -14.50 1.82
N LEU A 41 7.23 -15.34 2.84
CA LEU A 41 5.97 -15.67 3.49
C LEU A 41 5.86 -14.90 4.81
N CYS A 42 4.67 -14.43 5.13
CA CYS A 42 4.45 -13.81 6.43
C CYS A 42 4.28 -14.86 7.53
N SER A 43 4.66 -14.53 8.76
CA SER A 43 4.60 -15.44 9.91
C SER A 43 3.21 -16.02 10.18
N LYS A 44 2.14 -15.35 9.72
CA LYS A 44 0.76 -15.85 9.82
C LYS A 44 0.49 -17.14 9.03
N HIS A 45 1.36 -17.48 8.08
CA HIS A 45 1.22 -18.72 7.30
C HIS A 45 1.80 -19.94 8.01
N PHE A 46 2.46 -19.75 9.14
CA PHE A 46 3.10 -20.79 9.93
C PHE A 46 2.37 -20.93 11.26
N SER A 47 2.29 -22.17 11.76
CA SER A 47 1.78 -22.40 13.11
C SER A 47 2.69 -21.71 14.14
N PRO A 48 2.16 -21.08 15.20
CA PRO A 48 2.98 -20.51 16.26
C PRO A 48 3.98 -21.50 16.87
N ASP A 49 3.69 -22.80 16.86
CA ASP A 49 4.54 -23.88 17.41
C ASP A 49 5.79 -24.17 16.55
N SER A 50 5.75 -23.71 15.30
CA SER A 50 6.85 -23.86 14.35
C SER A 50 7.92 -22.77 14.52
N PHE A 51 7.71 -21.82 15.44
CA PHE A 51 8.69 -20.79 15.78
C PHE A 51 9.43 -21.15 17.07
N ASP A 52 10.76 -21.17 16.99
CA ASP A 52 11.62 -21.19 18.15
C ASP A 52 11.75 -19.75 18.68
N ARG A 53 11.23 -19.51 19.89
CA ARG A 53 11.37 -18.24 20.62
C ARG A 53 12.49 -18.26 21.66
N GLU A 54 13.07 -19.43 21.87
CA GLU A 54 14.07 -19.68 22.91
C GLU A 54 15.48 -19.19 22.54
N LYS A 55 15.79 -19.08 21.23
CA LYS A 55 17.11 -18.63 20.78
C LYS A 55 17.17 -17.12 20.61
N PHE A 56 17.95 -16.47 21.47
CA PHE A 56 18.52 -15.14 21.27
C PHE A 56 17.50 -14.01 20.99
N GLY A 57 16.33 -14.06 21.63
CA GLY A 57 15.33 -12.97 21.56
C GLY A 57 14.70 -12.74 20.17
N GLY A 58 14.89 -13.68 19.23
CA GLY A 58 14.29 -13.65 17.89
C GLY A 58 13.27 -14.77 17.70
N THR A 59 12.22 -14.52 16.91
CA THR A 59 11.31 -15.57 16.43
C THR A 59 11.93 -16.21 15.19
N TRP A 60 12.57 -17.37 15.33
CA TRP A 60 13.16 -18.10 14.21
C TRP A 60 12.24 -19.25 13.80
N LEU A 61 12.10 -19.46 12.50
CA LEU A 61 11.31 -20.58 12.01
C LEU A 61 12.12 -21.89 12.08
N LYS A 62 11.54 -22.95 12.65
CA LYS A 62 12.17 -24.27 12.76
C LYS A 62 12.60 -24.82 11.40
N LYS A 63 13.67 -25.62 11.41
CA LYS A 63 14.15 -26.38 10.24
C LYS A 63 13.17 -27.46 9.76
N THR A 64 12.07 -27.70 10.45
CA THR A 64 11.00 -28.63 10.05
C THR A 64 9.70 -27.90 9.69
N ALA A 65 9.65 -26.58 9.88
CA ALA A 65 8.44 -25.81 9.65
C ALA A 65 8.04 -25.80 8.17
N VAL A 66 6.74 -25.97 7.94
CA VAL A 66 6.10 -25.83 6.63
C VAL A 66 4.94 -24.84 6.76
N PRO A 67 4.66 -24.06 5.71
CA PRO A 67 3.52 -23.14 5.74
C PRO A 67 2.24 -23.97 5.63
N THR A 68 1.57 -24.20 6.75
CA THR A 68 0.33 -25.01 6.79
C THR A 68 -0.92 -24.12 6.76
N VAL A 69 -0.78 -22.84 7.14
CA VAL A 69 -1.91 -21.92 7.33
C VAL A 69 -2.09 -21.08 6.06
N PHE A 70 -2.83 -21.63 5.12
CA PHE A 70 -3.33 -20.90 3.98
C PHE A 70 -4.85 -20.82 4.07
N ASN A 71 -5.37 -19.61 4.24
CA ASN A 71 -6.79 -19.35 4.14
C ASN A 71 -7.16 -19.33 2.65
N PHE A 72 -7.37 -20.52 2.09
CA PHE A 72 -7.83 -20.70 0.71
C PHE A 72 -9.33 -20.44 0.56
N ASP A 73 -10.00 -19.91 1.60
CA ASP A 73 -11.40 -19.55 1.56
C ASP A 73 -11.71 -18.98 0.20
N LYS A 74 -12.57 -19.71 -0.51
CA LYS A 74 -13.10 -19.43 -1.84
C LYS A 74 -13.78 -18.07 -1.81
N GLN A 75 -13.01 -17.01 -1.72
CA GLN A 75 -13.37 -15.76 -2.33
C GLN A 75 -13.03 -15.89 -3.80
N PHE A 76 -13.79 -16.77 -4.48
CA PHE A 76 -14.48 -16.35 -5.68
C PHE A 76 -15.48 -15.24 -5.27
N VAL A 77 -14.98 -14.15 -4.69
CA VAL A 77 -15.43 -12.89 -5.21
C VAL A 77 -14.79 -12.96 -6.58
N GLU A 78 -15.61 -13.28 -7.57
CA GLU A 78 -15.38 -12.84 -8.92
C GLU A 78 -15.16 -11.32 -8.77
N ARG A 79 -13.92 -10.94 -8.44
CA ARG A 79 -13.36 -9.69 -8.89
C ARG A 79 -13.52 -9.91 -10.36
N LYS A 80 -14.62 -9.41 -10.92
CA LYS A 80 -14.77 -9.17 -12.33
C LYS A 80 -13.46 -8.50 -12.66
N ILE A 81 -12.52 -9.29 -13.17
CA ILE A 81 -11.40 -8.74 -13.85
C ILE A 81 -12.14 -8.16 -15.03
N THR A 82 -12.56 -6.90 -14.91
CA THR A 82 -12.93 -6.07 -16.04
C THR A 82 -11.63 -5.79 -16.79
N ARG A 83 -10.93 -6.86 -17.19
CA ARG A 83 -10.37 -6.93 -18.52
C ARG A 83 -11.59 -6.71 -19.38
N LYS A 84 -11.81 -5.44 -19.73
CA LYS A 84 -12.65 -5.07 -20.84
C LYS A 84 -12.30 -6.10 -21.93
N PRO A 85 -13.30 -6.74 -22.57
CA PRO A 85 -13.00 -7.52 -23.76
C PRO A 85 -12.14 -6.61 -24.62
N LEU A 86 -11.11 -7.16 -25.28
CA LEU A 86 -10.53 -6.48 -26.43
C LEU A 86 -11.65 -6.46 -27.48
N VAL A 87 -12.57 -5.51 -27.31
CA VAL A 87 -13.54 -5.12 -28.30
C VAL A 87 -12.66 -4.66 -29.44
N ARG A 88 -12.62 -5.47 -30.51
CA ARG A 88 -12.19 -5.01 -31.81
C ARG A 88 -13.11 -3.83 -32.10
N LYS A 89 -12.63 -2.63 -31.86
CA LYS A 89 -13.32 -1.43 -32.30
C LYS A 89 -13.37 -1.56 -33.82
N THR A 90 -14.55 -1.85 -34.36
CA THR A 90 -14.92 -1.31 -35.66
C THR A 90 -14.52 0.17 -35.64
N PRO A 91 -13.77 0.65 -36.65
CA PRO A 91 -13.36 2.04 -36.68
C PRO A 91 -14.60 2.91 -36.86
N GLU A 92 -15.17 3.35 -35.74
CA GLU A 92 -15.97 4.56 -35.71
C GLU A 92 -15.06 5.71 -36.13
N PRO A 93 -15.54 6.67 -36.94
CA PRO A 93 -14.73 7.72 -37.52
C PRO A 93 -14.02 8.49 -36.39
N VAL A 94 -12.72 8.23 -36.27
CA VAL A 94 -11.83 8.95 -35.36
C VAL A 94 -11.71 10.34 -35.92
N ILE A 95 -12.46 11.29 -35.35
CA ILE A 95 -12.09 12.69 -35.45
C ILE A 95 -10.76 12.81 -34.72
N GLU A 96 -9.67 12.85 -35.50
CA GLU A 96 -8.28 13.00 -35.07
C GLU A 96 -8.08 14.34 -34.36
N GLN A 97 -8.59 14.47 -33.14
CA GLN A 97 -8.13 15.50 -32.23
C GLN A 97 -6.86 14.99 -31.59
N ALA A 98 -5.74 15.33 -32.24
CA ALA A 98 -4.38 15.10 -31.77
C ALA A 98 -4.32 15.18 -30.25
N THR A 99 -4.04 14.06 -29.58
CA THR A 99 -3.92 14.01 -28.12
C THR A 99 -2.62 14.69 -27.70
N ARG A 100 -2.61 16.03 -27.77
CA ARG A 100 -1.61 16.83 -27.08
C ARG A 100 -1.70 16.43 -25.61
N LYS A 101 -0.59 15.95 -25.02
CA LYS A 101 -0.52 15.70 -23.58
C LYS A 101 -0.98 16.97 -22.86
N ARG A 102 -2.19 16.95 -22.33
CA ARG A 102 -2.80 18.09 -21.62
C ARG A 102 -1.86 18.46 -20.48
N LYS A 103 -1.42 19.72 -20.44
CA LYS A 103 -0.56 20.23 -19.37
C LYS A 103 -1.43 20.24 -18.11
N HIS A 104 -1.21 19.30 -17.21
CA HIS A 104 -1.96 19.19 -15.97
C HIS A 104 -1.49 20.27 -14.99
N TYR A 105 -2.39 21.18 -14.61
CA TYR A 105 -2.13 22.22 -13.61
C TYR A 105 -2.61 21.76 -12.23
N LEU A 106 -2.14 22.44 -11.19
CA LEU A 106 -2.51 22.14 -9.80
C LEU A 106 -4.00 22.49 -9.57
N GLY A 107 -4.87 21.48 -9.57
CA GLY A 107 -6.32 21.64 -9.45
C GLY A 107 -7.14 20.98 -10.57
N ASP A 108 -6.50 20.52 -11.66
CA ASP A 108 -7.15 19.89 -12.82
C ASP A 108 -7.28 18.37 -12.63
N PHE A 109 -7.78 17.92 -11.46
CA PHE A 109 -7.87 16.48 -11.13
C PHE A 109 -9.17 15.87 -11.65
N ASP A 110 -9.09 14.87 -12.52
CA ASP A 110 -10.22 14.03 -12.91
C ASP A 110 -10.48 12.92 -11.87
N ASP A 111 -11.74 12.48 -11.72
CA ASP A 111 -12.13 11.42 -10.76
C ASP A 111 -11.32 10.11 -10.91
N ASP A 112 -10.83 9.83 -12.13
CA ASP A 112 -9.98 8.67 -12.42
C ASP A 112 -8.60 8.74 -11.73
N ASP A 113 -8.09 9.93 -11.40
CA ASP A 113 -6.80 10.10 -10.74
C ASP A 113 -6.82 9.72 -9.25
N MET A 114 -8.01 9.64 -8.66
CA MET A 114 -8.22 9.16 -7.28
C MET A 114 -8.25 7.63 -7.18
N ASN A 115 -8.43 6.92 -8.30
CA ASN A 115 -8.46 5.44 -8.34
C ASN A 115 -7.05 4.80 -8.32
N SER A 116 -5.98 5.58 -8.45
CA SER A 116 -4.60 5.08 -8.34
C SER A 116 -4.04 5.29 -6.92
N PRO A 117 -3.74 4.22 -6.15
CA PRO A 117 -3.25 4.33 -4.77
C PRO A 117 -1.99 5.19 -4.61
N THR A 118 -1.13 5.21 -5.64
CA THR A 118 0.11 5.97 -5.64
C THR A 118 -0.13 7.45 -5.87
N LYS A 119 -1.05 7.81 -6.78
CA LYS A 119 -1.43 9.21 -7.05
C LYS A 119 -2.19 9.79 -5.86
N ALA A 120 -3.17 9.06 -5.32
CA ALA A 120 -3.93 9.48 -4.14
C ALA A 120 -3.01 9.82 -2.95
N ARG A 121 -1.99 9.00 -2.68
CA ARG A 121 -0.99 9.29 -1.64
C ARG A 121 -0.18 10.56 -1.93
N LYS A 122 0.26 10.75 -3.17
CA LYS A 122 1.01 11.95 -3.58
C LYS A 122 0.16 13.21 -3.41
N LEU A 123 -1.10 13.16 -3.83
CA LEU A 123 -2.04 14.27 -3.70
C LEU A 123 -2.34 14.61 -2.24
N LEU A 124 -2.58 13.60 -1.41
CA LEU A 124 -2.77 13.79 0.03
C LEU A 124 -1.55 14.49 0.66
N SER A 125 -0.34 14.09 0.29
CA SER A 125 0.89 14.74 0.78
C SER A 125 0.97 16.21 0.36
N ILE A 126 0.59 16.54 -0.87
CA ILE A 126 0.56 17.92 -1.36
C ILE A 126 -0.48 18.74 -0.58
N ALA A 127 -1.69 18.22 -0.43
CA ALA A 127 -2.77 18.87 0.31
C ALA A 127 -2.39 19.12 1.78
N GLN A 128 -1.78 18.13 2.46
CA GLN A 128 -1.28 18.29 3.83
C GLN A 128 -0.21 19.38 3.94
N SER A 129 0.72 19.44 2.97
CA SER A 129 1.75 20.48 2.93
C SER A 129 1.16 21.87 2.75
N GLN A 130 0.16 22.02 1.86
CA GLN A 130 -0.57 23.27 1.69
C GLN A 130 -1.32 23.66 2.96
N GLN A 131 -2.07 22.74 3.56
CA GLN A 131 -2.83 22.98 4.78
C GLN A 131 -1.91 23.48 5.91
N LYS A 132 -0.71 22.89 6.05
CA LYS A 132 0.31 23.36 7.01
C LYS A 132 0.75 24.79 6.72
N LYS A 133 1.01 25.14 5.45
CA LYS A 133 1.39 26.50 5.03
C LYS A 133 0.27 27.51 5.36
N TRP A 134 -0.98 27.20 5.03
CA TRP A 134 -2.12 28.07 5.33
C TRP A 134 -2.32 28.27 6.83
N LYS A 135 -2.24 27.20 7.63
CA LYS A 135 -2.29 27.30 9.11
C LYS A 135 -1.22 28.22 9.68
N MET A 136 0.01 28.16 9.15
CA MET A 136 1.08 29.05 9.56
C MET A 136 0.82 30.52 9.17
N LYS A 137 0.27 30.76 7.98
CA LYS A 137 -0.13 32.13 7.55
C LYS A 137 -1.19 32.72 8.48
N ILE A 138 -2.23 31.95 8.80
CA ILE A 138 -3.31 32.35 9.73
C ILE A 138 -2.70 32.71 11.09
N LYS A 139 -1.90 31.81 11.67
CA LYS A 139 -1.23 32.04 12.95
C LYS A 139 -0.35 33.30 12.96
N ASN A 140 0.35 33.57 11.86
CA ASN A 140 1.18 34.77 11.75
C ASN A 140 0.34 36.05 11.62
N ALA A 141 -0.79 36.00 10.90
CA ALA A 141 -1.73 37.10 10.82
C ALA A 141 -2.33 37.43 12.21
N GLU A 142 -2.80 36.40 12.93
CA GLU A 142 -3.32 36.54 14.31
C GLU A 142 -2.28 37.12 15.28
N ARG A 143 -1.00 36.74 15.13
CA ARG A 143 0.09 37.33 15.95
C ARG A 143 0.29 38.81 15.64
N LYS A 144 0.14 39.22 14.37
CA LYS A 144 0.26 40.63 13.97
C LYS A 144 -0.90 41.45 14.50
N THR A 145 -2.14 40.96 14.38
CA THR A 145 -3.32 41.65 14.92
C THR A 145 -3.19 41.86 16.42
N LYS A 146 -2.83 40.81 17.18
CA LYS A 146 -2.60 40.91 18.63
C LYS A 146 -1.51 41.93 19.02
N ARG A 147 -0.45 42.07 18.22
CA ARG A 147 0.60 43.07 18.46
C ARG A 147 0.10 44.50 18.24
N LEU A 148 -0.73 44.70 17.21
CA LEU A 148 -1.33 46.00 16.91
C LEU A 148 -2.36 46.37 17.97
N GLU A 149 -3.24 45.45 18.35
CA GLU A 149 -4.21 45.62 19.45
C GLU A 149 -3.52 46.03 20.75
N LYS A 150 -2.41 45.36 21.11
CA LYS A 150 -1.62 45.75 22.27
C LYS A 150 -1.08 47.18 22.18
N LYS A 151 -0.59 47.61 21.01
CA LYS A 151 -0.09 48.99 20.81
C LYS A 151 -1.21 50.04 20.93
N LEU A 152 -2.41 49.70 20.48
CA LEU A 152 -3.58 50.58 20.59
C LEU A 152 -4.09 50.71 22.02
N PHE A 153 -3.89 49.68 22.86
CA PHE A 153 -4.34 49.65 24.26
C PHE A 153 -3.27 50.10 25.28
N THR A 154 -2.07 50.52 24.82
CA THR A 154 -0.98 50.99 25.69
C THR A 154 -0.84 52.52 25.78
N HIS A 155 -1.92 53.26 25.51
CA HIS A 155 -2.06 54.69 25.79
C HIS A 155 -3.28 54.92 26.69
#